data_AF-A0A0N9XBL3-F1
#
_entry.id   AF-A0A0N9XBL3-F1
#
_cell.length_a   1.000
_cell.length_b   1.000
_cell.length_c   1.000
_cell.angle_alpha   90.00
_cell.angle_beta   90.00
_cell.angle_gamma   90.00
#
_symmetry.space_group_name_H-M   'P 1'
#
loop_
_entity.id
_entity.type
_entity.pdbx_description
1 polymer ?
#
loop_
_entity_poly.entity_id
_entity_poly.type
_entity_poly.pdbx_seq_one_letter_code
_entity_poly.pdbx_strand_id
1 'polypeptide(L)'
;MTNTETTDDQIDAALLAALAERGEDLQPWAAILPRLPGSHDRKGERLIALWLTGRVWLCKVRGRNYVALGDADDERLAAANRARAPQVL
;
A
#
# COMPACT_ATOMS: atom_id res chain seq x y z
N MET A 1 -10.94 17.91 -23.38
CA MET A 1 -10.66 17.47 -22.00
C MET A 1 -9.43 16.57 -22.06
N THR A 2 -8.29 17.04 -21.55
CA THR A 2 -7.11 16.19 -21.35
C THR A 2 -7.34 15.36 -20.10
N ASN A 3 -7.77 14.10 -20.26
CA ASN A 3 -7.74 13.13 -19.16
C ASN A 3 -6.27 12.91 -18.82
N THR A 4 -5.79 13.60 -17.78
CA THR A 4 -4.48 13.32 -17.22
C THR A 4 -4.63 12.01 -16.45
N GLU A 5 -4.07 10.92 -16.96
CA GLU A 5 -4.04 9.65 -16.23
C GLU A 5 -3.38 9.88 -14.87
N THR A 6 -4.03 9.38 -13.80
CA THR A 6 -3.45 9.40 -12.47
C THR A 6 -2.16 8.59 -12.47
N THR A 7 -1.05 9.21 -12.05
CA THR A 7 0.24 8.51 -11.97
C THR A 7 0.30 7.62 -10.74
N ASP A 8 1.17 6.62 -10.78
CA ASP A 8 1.46 5.76 -9.63
C ASP A 8 1.86 6.55 -8.38
N ASP A 9 2.73 7.55 -8.54
CA ASP A 9 3.20 8.39 -7.44
C ASP A 9 2.05 9.17 -6.78
N GLN A 10 1.04 9.58 -7.57
CA GLN A 10 -0.15 10.23 -7.03
C GLN A 10 -1.01 9.25 -6.22
N ILE A 11 -1.12 8.00 -6.66
CA ILE A 11 -1.84 6.95 -5.91
C ILE A 11 -1.10 6.63 -4.61
N ASP A 12 0.22 6.45 -4.67
CA ASP A 12 1.06 6.15 -3.51
C ASP A 12 1.00 7.28 -2.47
N ALA A 13 1.15 8.53 -2.92
CA ALA A 13 1.07 9.69 -2.04
C ALA A 13 -0.32 9.81 -1.38
N ALA A 14 -1.40 9.59 -2.14
CA ALA A 14 -2.76 9.61 -1.60
C ALA A 14 -3.01 8.48 -0.60
N LEU A 15 -2.45 7.28 -0.85
CA LEU A 15 -2.58 6.13 0.04
C LEU A 15 -1.86 6.38 1.36
N LEU A 16 -0.60 6.80 1.31
CA LEU A 16 0.19 7.11 2.51
C LEU A 16 -0.43 8.27 3.30
N ALA A 17 -0.92 9.31 2.64
CA ALA A 17 -1.61 10.41 3.30
C ALA A 17 -2.92 9.95 3.98
N ALA A 18 -3.73 9.13 3.30
CA ALA A 18 -4.97 8.61 3.86
C ALA A 18 -4.75 7.73 5.10
N LEU A 19 -3.62 7.02 5.18
CA LEU A 19 -3.23 6.26 6.37
C LEU A 19 -2.67 7.17 7.46
N ALA A 20 -1.82 8.14 7.11
CA ALA A 20 -1.24 9.10 8.06
C ALA A 20 -2.31 9.92 8.82
N GLU A 21 -3.42 10.29 8.15
CA GLU A 21 -4.58 10.94 8.79
C GLU A 21 -5.20 10.10 9.93
N ARG A 22 -4.97 8.78 9.94
CA ARG A 22 -5.49 7.84 10.93
C ARG A 22 -4.44 7.42 11.96
N GLY A 23 -3.19 7.85 11.82
CA GLY A 23 -2.09 7.48 12.70
C GLY A 23 -1.70 6.00 12.55
N GLU A 24 -1.46 5.34 13.68
CA GLU A 24 -1.04 3.93 13.75
C GLU A 24 -2.22 2.94 13.65
N ASP A 25 -3.45 3.45 13.50
CA ASP A 25 -4.64 2.61 13.51
C ASP A 25 -4.77 1.76 12.25
N LEU A 26 -4.94 0.46 12.45
CA LEU A 26 -5.20 -0.51 11.39
C LEU A 26 -6.56 -0.24 10.70
N GLN A 27 -6.54 0.07 9.41
CA GLN A 27 -7.73 0.44 8.64
C GLN A 27 -8.22 -0.68 7.71
N PRO A 28 -9.54 -0.91 7.58
CA PRO A 28 -10.06 -1.78 6.52
C PRO A 28 -9.70 -1.21 5.14
N TRP A 29 -9.11 -2.03 4.26
CA TRP A 29 -8.74 -1.58 2.90
C TRP A 29 -9.93 -1.01 2.11
N ALA A 30 -11.10 -1.62 2.27
CA ALA A 30 -12.34 -1.17 1.64
C ALA A 30 -12.76 0.25 2.07
N ALA A 31 -12.31 0.75 3.22
CA ALA A 31 -12.59 2.11 3.68
C ALA A 31 -11.61 3.15 3.08
N ILE A 32 -10.40 2.72 2.70
CA ILE A 32 -9.37 3.57 2.09
C ILE A 32 -9.58 3.67 0.57
N LEU A 33 -9.89 2.56 -0.09
CA LEU A 33 -9.93 2.45 -1.56
C LEU A 33 -10.81 3.51 -2.28
N PRO A 34 -12.00 3.91 -1.79
CA PRO A 34 -12.81 4.96 -2.41
C PRO A 34 -12.17 6.36 -2.38
N ARG A 35 -11.22 6.59 -1.47
CA ARG A 35 -10.55 7.90 -1.29
C ARG A 35 -9.33 8.09 -2.19
N LEU A 36 -8.85 7.01 -2.82
CA LEU A 36 -7.68 7.04 -3.67
C LEU A 36 -8.04 7.44 -5.10
N PRO A 37 -7.17 8.14 -5.83
CA PRO A 37 -7.34 8.36 -7.26
C PRO A 37 -7.02 7.08 -8.06
N GLY A 38 -7.35 7.06 -9.34
CA GLY A 38 -7.07 5.93 -10.25
C GLY A 38 -8.12 4.80 -10.27
N SER A 39 -7.84 3.76 -11.08
CA SER A 39 -8.71 2.58 -11.21
C SER A 39 -8.60 1.65 -9.99
N HIS A 40 -9.61 0.80 -9.79
CA HIS A 40 -9.60 -0.20 -8.71
C HIS A 40 -8.35 -1.09 -8.76
N ASP A 41 -8.04 -1.62 -9.94
CA ASP A 41 -6.94 -2.56 -10.12
C ASP A 41 -5.60 -1.88 -9.87
N ARG A 42 -5.42 -0.65 -10.37
CA ARG A 42 -4.16 0.07 -10.18
C ARG A 42 -3.92 0.42 -8.71
N LYS A 43 -4.97 0.78 -7.96
CA LYS A 43 -4.87 0.97 -6.51
C LYS A 43 -4.40 -0.30 -5.79
N GLY A 44 -4.89 -1.46 -6.20
CA GLY A 44 -4.47 -2.75 -5.66
C GLY A 44 -3.00 -3.05 -5.95
N GLU A 45 -2.56 -2.84 -7.19
CA GLU A 45 -1.16 -3.00 -7.60
C GLU A 45 -0.22 -2.07 -6.82
N ARG A 46 -0.62 -0.81 -6.61
CA ARG A 46 0.15 0.16 -5.82
C ARG A 46 0.21 -0.20 -4.34
N LEU A 47 -0.89 -0.67 -3.74
CA LEU A 47 -0.88 -1.20 -2.37
C LEU A 47 0.12 -2.36 -2.23
N ILE A 48 0.15 -3.28 -3.19
CA ILE A 48 1.11 -4.41 -3.20
C ILE A 48 2.55 -3.88 -3.32
N ALA A 49 2.81 -2.91 -4.21
CA ALA A 49 4.15 -2.32 -4.37
C ALA A 49 4.66 -1.65 -3.07
N LEU A 50 3.80 -0.93 -2.36
CA LEU A 50 4.13 -0.34 -1.06
C LEU A 50 4.36 -1.41 0.02
N TRP A 51 3.57 -2.48 0.03
CA TRP A 51 3.75 -3.60 0.96
C TRP A 51 5.08 -4.34 0.72
N LEU A 52 5.44 -4.56 -0.55
CA LEU A 52 6.71 -5.19 -0.94
C LEU A 52 7.94 -4.35 -0.55
N THR A 53 7.77 -3.06 -0.25
CA THR A 53 8.83 -2.17 0.22
C THR A 53 8.75 -1.91 1.74
N GLY A 54 7.76 -2.46 2.43
CA GLY A 54 7.55 -2.23 3.86
C GLY A 54 6.99 -0.85 4.20
N ARG A 55 6.58 -0.05 3.20
CA ARG A 55 5.99 1.29 3.40
C ARG A 55 4.58 1.25 3.97
N VAL A 56 3.92 0.11 3.84
CA VAL A 56 2.64 -0.20 4.49
C VAL A 56 2.70 -1.61 5.05
N TRP A 57 2.02 -1.81 6.17
CA TRP A 57 1.76 -3.13 6.71
C TRP A 57 0.38 -3.62 6.28
N LEU A 58 0.26 -4.91 5.95
CA LEU A 58 -0.98 -5.51 5.46
C LEU A 58 -1.24 -6.84 6.16
N CYS A 59 -2.46 -7.04 6.66
CA CYS A 59 -2.89 -8.33 7.21
C CYS A 59 -4.33 -8.66 6.83
N LYS A 60 -4.72 -9.92 7.08
CA LYS A 60 -6.09 -10.41 6.87
C LYS A 60 -6.73 -10.77 8.21
N VAL A 61 -7.87 -10.17 8.51
CA VAL A 61 -8.66 -10.44 9.72
C VAL A 61 -10.07 -10.81 9.30
N ARG A 62 -10.52 -12.02 9.67
CA ARG A 62 -11.87 -12.54 9.36
C ARG A 62 -12.29 -12.34 7.89
N GLY A 63 -11.37 -12.64 6.97
CA GLY A 63 -11.63 -12.56 5.53
C GLY A 63 -11.46 -11.16 4.91
N ARG A 64 -11.20 -10.12 5.71
CA ARG A 64 -11.02 -8.74 5.24
C ARG A 64 -9.56 -8.31 5.32
N ASN A 65 -9.11 -7.55 4.33
CA ASN A 65 -7.77 -6.98 4.33
C ASN A 65 -7.75 -5.68 5.12
N TYR A 66 -6.72 -5.54 5.94
CA TYR A 66 -6.46 -4.37 6.75
C TYR A 66 -5.06 -3.86 6.48
N VAL A 67 -4.91 -2.54 6.49
CA VAL A 67 -3.69 -1.83 6.13
C VAL A 67 -3.37 -0.77 7.19
N ALA A 68 -2.09 -0.61 7.50
CA ALA A 68 -1.55 0.46 8.33
C ALA A 68 -0.30 1.05 7.66
N LEU A 69 0.18 2.20 8.15
CA LEU A 69 1.53 2.64 7.79
C LEU A 69 2.54 1.60 8.26
N GLY A 70 3.55 1.35 7.43
CA GLY A 70 4.68 0.55 7.84
C GLY A 70 5.66 1.37 8.66
N ASP A 71 6.44 0.71 9.48
CA ASP A 71 7.52 1.31 10.25
C ASP A 71 8.92 0.88 9.76
N ALA A 72 9.95 1.28 10.49
CA ALA A 72 11.33 0.94 10.15
C ALA A 72 11.60 -0.58 10.23
N ASP A 73 10.88 -1.32 11.07
CA ASP A 73 11.01 -2.77 11.14
C ASP A 73 10.35 -3.45 9.94
N ASP A 74 9.20 -2.94 9.48
CA ASP A 74 8.55 -3.40 8.25
C ASP A 74 9.44 -3.20 7.01
N GLU A 75 10.06 -2.02 6.86
CA GLU A 75 11.02 -1.75 5.79
C GLU A 75 12.22 -2.70 5.86
N ARG A 76 12.76 -2.92 7.07
CA ARG A 76 13.87 -3.86 7.31
C ARG A 76 13.50 -5.30 6.94
N LEU A 77 12.31 -5.75 7.34
CA LEU A 77 11.79 -7.09 7.04
C LEU A 77 11.54 -7.26 5.54
N ALA A 78 10.95 -6.26 4.88
CA ALA A 78 10.73 -6.28 3.44
C ALA A 78 12.05 -6.40 2.66
N ALA A 79 13.07 -5.64 3.07
CA ALA A 79 14.42 -5.73 2.49
C ALA A 79 15.04 -7.11 2.70
N ALA A 80 14.94 -7.66 3.91
CA ALA A 80 15.45 -9.00 4.23
C ALA A 80 14.72 -10.10 3.43
N ASN A 81 13.39 -10.01 3.27
CA ASN A 81 12.61 -10.95 2.48
C ASN A 81 12.99 -10.90 1.00
N ARG A 82 13.21 -9.69 0.44
CA ARG A 82 13.67 -9.52 -0.93
C ARG A 82 15.05 -10.12 -1.16
N ALA A 83 15.96 -10.00 -0.19
CA ALA A 83 17.29 -10.60 -0.26
C ALA A 83 17.25 -12.14 -0.19
N ARG A 84 16.21 -12.73 0.41
CA ARG A 84 16.02 -14.19 0.55
C ARG A 84 15.27 -14.81 -0.63
N ALA A 85 14.46 -14.03 -1.34
CA ALA A 85 13.73 -14.52 -2.50
C ALA A 85 14.71 -14.82 -3.64
N PRO A 86 14.67 -16.01 -4.28
CA PRO A 86 15.46 -16.26 -5.48
C PRO A 86 15.07 -15.23 -6.54
N GLN A 87 16.07 -14.61 -7.18
CA GLN A 87 15.84 -13.78 -8.36
C GLN A 87 15.31 -14.70 -9.47
N VAL A 88 13.99 -14.80 -9.59
CA VAL A 88 13.39 -15.34 -10.80
C VAL A 88 13.46 -14.21 -11.82
N LEU A 89 14.49 -14.28 -12.66
CA LEU A 89 14.62 -13.52 -13.90
C LEU A 89 13.62 -14.05 -14.94
#